data_AF-A0A078GKN3-F1
#
_entry.id   AF-A0A078GKN3-F1
#
_cell.length_a   1.000
_cell.length_b   1.000
_cell.length_c   1.000
_cell.angle_alpha   90.00
_cell.angle_beta   90.00
_cell.angle_gamma   90.00
#
_symmetry.space_group_name_H-M   'P 1'
#
loop_
_entity.id
_entity.type
_entity.pdbx_description
1 polymer ?
#
loop_
_entity_poly.entity_id
_entity_poly.type
_entity_poly.pdbx_seq_one_letter_code
_entity_poly.pdbx_strand_id
1 'polypeptide(L)'
;MGFFLMKFDFTEERFVRLPLPFQSFDPEDTAVLSVVRDEKLSVCHQEILAWSNVMRIWVSNKVEEEGKVLSWRKDFVLTVDFDKFQLPCVVNVASFLLDEEKKVAVCCDVCDEEMKGEEKNRIYIVGEDMYKQVYDDDIVNAYLLNCPLVLTYVPSLVHIH
;
A
#
# COMPACT_ATOMS: atom_id res chain seq x y z
N MET A 1 19.79 3.74 1.51
CA MET A 1 19.16 4.55 0.44
C MET A 1 17.68 4.54 0.74
N GLY A 2 17.03 5.70 0.79
CA GLY A 2 15.60 5.75 1.12
C GLY A 2 14.67 5.51 -0.06
N PHE A 3 13.38 5.36 0.21
CA PHE A 3 12.35 5.24 -0.83
C PHE A 3 12.25 6.51 -1.68
N PHE A 4 11.97 6.33 -2.96
CA PHE A 4 11.63 7.42 -3.89
C PHE A 4 10.63 6.91 -4.93
N LEU A 5 9.74 7.81 -5.36
CA LEU A 5 8.81 7.52 -6.44
C LEU A 5 9.42 7.92 -7.78
N MET A 6 9.21 7.11 -8.81
CA MET A 6 9.67 7.38 -10.18
C MET A 6 8.48 7.58 -11.09
N LYS A 7 8.51 8.63 -11.90
CA LYS A 7 7.60 8.85 -13.04
C LYS A 7 8.39 8.66 -14.32
N PHE A 8 7.82 7.99 -15.31
CA PHE A 8 8.37 7.98 -16.65
C PHE A 8 7.83 9.19 -17.42
N ASP A 9 8.73 10.03 -17.93
CA ASP A 9 8.41 11.14 -18.81
C ASP A 9 8.47 10.64 -20.26
N PHE A 10 7.30 10.52 -20.91
CA PHE A 10 7.21 10.05 -22.29
C PHE A 10 7.67 11.11 -23.31
N THR A 11 7.70 12.39 -22.95
CA THR A 11 8.16 13.47 -23.83
C THR A 11 9.69 13.48 -23.92
N GLU A 12 10.36 13.26 -22.80
CA GLU A 12 11.82 13.23 -22.71
C GLU A 12 12.41 11.81 -22.60
N GLU A 13 11.55 10.78 -22.71
CA GLU A 13 11.89 9.35 -22.64
C GLU A 13 12.81 8.98 -21.46
N ARG A 14 12.57 9.57 -20.29
CA ARG A 14 13.41 9.40 -19.09
C ARG A 14 12.62 9.25 -17.81
N PHE A 15 13.23 8.62 -16.82
CA PHE A 15 12.66 8.60 -15.48
C PHE A 15 12.99 9.88 -14.70
N VAL A 16 12.00 10.40 -14.00
CA VAL A 16 12.10 11.54 -13.10
C VAL A 16 11.73 11.12 -11.68
N ARG A 17 12.47 11.63 -10.70
CA ARG A 17 12.19 11.39 -9.28
C ARG A 17 11.08 12.32 -8.81
N LEU A 18 10.13 11.77 -8.08
CA LEU A 18 9.08 12.48 -7.39
C LEU A 18 9.31 12.39 -5.87
N PRO A 19 9.05 13.46 -5.12
CA PRO A 19 9.16 13.44 -3.67
C PRO A 19 8.11 12.50 -3.07
N LEU A 20 8.47 11.83 -1.97
CA LEU A 20 7.52 11.10 -1.11
C LEU A 20 7.11 12.00 0.08
N PRO A 21 5.97 11.72 0.74
CA PRO A 21 5.53 12.48 1.90
C PRO A 21 6.31 12.16 3.18
N PHE A 22 7.17 11.14 3.14
CA PHE A 22 8.00 10.67 4.24
C PHE A 22 9.43 10.44 3.77
N GLN A 23 10.36 10.37 4.74
CA GLN A 23 11.70 9.86 4.53
C GLN A 23 11.84 8.60 5.35
N SER A 24 12.25 7.52 4.69
CA SER A 24 12.62 6.28 5.35
C SER A 24 14.04 5.94 4.91
N PHE A 25 14.87 5.55 5.85
CA PHE A 25 16.26 5.14 5.61
C PHE A 25 16.52 3.71 6.08
N ASP A 26 15.50 3.09 6.67
CA ASP A 26 15.55 1.73 7.18
C ASP A 26 15.31 0.75 6.02
N PRO A 27 16.19 -0.25 5.82
CA PRO A 27 16.00 -1.25 4.77
C PRO A 27 14.80 -2.18 4.98
N GLU A 28 14.25 -2.27 6.19
CA GLU A 28 13.11 -3.14 6.51
C GLU A 28 11.76 -2.43 6.45
N ASP A 29 11.74 -1.10 6.40
CA ASP A 29 10.51 -0.36 6.14
C ASP A 29 9.91 -0.79 4.80
N THR A 30 8.58 -0.71 4.71
CA THR A 30 7.87 -1.03 3.47
C THR A 30 7.10 0.18 2.97
N ALA A 31 7.16 0.42 1.67
CA ALA A 31 6.40 1.46 0.99
C ALA A 31 5.68 0.88 -0.23
N VAL A 32 4.35 0.97 -0.23
CA VAL A 32 3.49 0.47 -1.30
C VAL A 32 2.75 1.63 -1.94
N LEU A 33 2.66 1.63 -3.27
CA LEU A 33 1.92 2.62 -4.04
C LEU A 33 0.60 2.02 -4.53
N SER A 34 -0.48 2.80 -4.48
CA SER A 34 -1.79 2.43 -5.04
C SER A 34 -2.48 3.64 -5.67
N VAL A 35 -3.45 3.39 -6.55
CA VAL A 35 -4.25 4.44 -7.20
C VAL A 35 -5.56 4.60 -6.44
N VAL A 36 -6.01 5.84 -6.24
CA VAL A 36 -7.31 6.14 -5.66
C VAL A 36 -8.15 6.96 -6.65
N ARG A 37 -9.40 7.26 -6.26
CA ARG A 37 -10.34 7.98 -7.11
C ARG A 37 -9.79 9.36 -7.54
N ASP A 38 -10.33 9.88 -8.63
CA ASP A 38 -10.00 11.19 -9.20
C ASP A 38 -8.53 11.36 -9.64
N GLU A 39 -7.91 10.30 -10.17
CA GLU A 39 -6.53 10.35 -10.71
C GLU A 39 -5.51 10.80 -9.64
N LYS A 40 -5.71 10.33 -8.41
CA LYS A 40 -4.77 10.54 -7.29
C LYS A 40 -4.02 9.26 -7.00
N LEU A 41 -2.84 9.41 -6.42
CA LEU A 41 -2.04 8.32 -5.89
C LEU A 41 -2.20 8.26 -4.38
N SER A 42 -1.99 7.07 -3.82
CA SER A 42 -1.83 6.86 -2.40
C SER A 42 -0.56 6.07 -2.15
N VAL A 43 0.10 6.36 -1.04
CA VAL A 43 1.27 5.61 -0.59
C VAL A 43 1.03 5.14 0.83
N CYS A 44 1.21 3.84 1.04
CA CYS A 44 1.24 3.21 2.34
C CYS A 44 2.71 3.08 2.76
N HIS A 45 3.08 3.55 3.95
CA HIS A 45 4.39 3.29 4.55
C HIS A 45 4.21 2.67 5.92
N GLN A 46 5.00 1.62 6.16
CA GLN A 46 5.07 0.88 7.40
C GLN A 46 6.48 0.94 7.95
N GLU A 47 6.59 1.38 9.20
CA GLU A 47 7.80 1.25 9.99
C GLU A 47 7.77 -0.14 10.63
N ILE A 48 8.72 -1.03 10.34
CA ILE A 48 8.66 -2.45 10.78
C ILE A 48 9.60 -2.75 11.96
N LEU A 49 10.77 -2.11 12.02
CA LEU A 49 11.81 -2.45 13.01
C LEU A 49 11.74 -1.72 14.35
N ALA A 50 10.94 -0.65 14.47
CA ALA A 50 10.99 0.23 15.64
C ALA A 50 10.10 -0.23 16.83
N TRP A 51 9.81 -1.54 16.96
CA TRP A 51 8.78 -2.07 17.89
C TRP A 51 7.41 -1.39 17.74
N SER A 52 7.13 -0.95 16.53
CA SER A 52 5.93 -0.20 16.18
C SER A 52 5.45 -0.82 14.90
N ASN A 53 4.31 -1.50 14.93
CA ASN A 53 3.69 -2.03 13.71
C ASN A 53 2.69 -0.99 13.17
N VAL A 54 3.20 0.22 12.90
CA VAL A 54 2.39 1.38 12.52
C VAL A 54 2.41 1.58 11.02
N MET A 55 1.23 1.50 10.42
CA MET A 55 0.97 1.79 9.03
C MET A 55 0.39 3.20 8.89
N ARG A 56 0.92 3.98 7.94
CA ARG A 56 0.38 5.29 7.59
C ARG A 56 0.13 5.37 6.09
N ILE A 57 -0.99 5.98 5.71
CA ILE A 57 -1.38 6.14 4.31
C ILE A 57 -1.55 7.62 3.99
N TRP A 58 -0.84 8.08 2.96
CA TRP A 58 -0.96 9.41 2.39
C TRP A 58 -1.63 9.36 1.03
N VAL A 59 -2.31 10.44 0.68
CA VAL A 59 -2.92 10.63 -0.64
C VAL A 59 -2.31 11.86 -1.30
N SER A 60 -2.06 11.77 -2.60
CA SER A 60 -1.59 12.88 -3.40
C SER A 60 -2.72 13.85 -3.71
N ASN A 61 -2.37 15.07 -4.09
CA ASN A 61 -3.28 15.90 -4.87
C ASN A 61 -3.51 15.25 -6.24
N LYS A 62 -4.56 15.70 -6.93
CA LYS A 62 -4.87 15.21 -8.27
C LYS A 62 -3.64 15.32 -9.17
N VAL A 63 -3.29 14.24 -9.87
CA VAL A 63 -2.19 14.24 -10.83
C VAL A 63 -2.69 14.97 -12.06
N GLU A 64 -2.29 16.23 -12.22
CA GLU A 64 -2.56 16.98 -13.44
C GLU A 64 -1.55 16.60 -14.53
N GLU A 65 -2.02 16.47 -15.77
CA GLU A 65 -1.19 16.05 -16.92
C GLU A 65 -0.11 17.09 -17.29
N GLU A 66 -0.34 18.37 -16.96
CA GLU A 66 0.47 19.48 -17.46
C GLU A 66 1.47 20.00 -16.42
N GLY A 67 2.66 19.42 -16.39
CA GLY A 67 3.87 20.04 -15.81
C GLY A 67 3.89 20.29 -14.30
N LYS A 68 2.80 20.02 -13.56
CA LYS A 68 2.76 20.17 -12.10
C LYS A 68 3.48 19.00 -11.43
N VAL A 69 4.34 19.35 -10.47
CA VAL A 69 5.03 18.40 -9.61
C VAL A 69 4.00 17.71 -8.72
N LEU A 70 4.04 16.37 -8.66
CA LEU A 70 3.23 15.58 -7.73
C LEU A 70 3.43 16.13 -6.30
N SER A 71 2.34 16.51 -5.65
CA SER A 71 2.35 16.98 -4.27
C SER A 71 1.45 16.11 -3.42
N TRP A 72 1.85 15.93 -2.16
CA TRP A 72 1.13 15.12 -1.19
C TRP A 72 0.31 16.00 -0.25
N ARG A 73 -0.82 15.46 0.22
CA ARG A 73 -1.53 16.07 1.35
C ARG A 73 -0.63 16.02 2.59
N LYS A 74 -0.66 17.08 3.39
CA LYS A 74 0.14 17.17 4.62
C LYS A 74 -0.28 16.11 5.64
N ASP A 75 -1.58 15.90 5.76
CA ASP A 75 -2.16 14.95 6.70
C ASP A 75 -2.27 13.57 6.05
N PHE A 76 -1.95 12.54 6.82
CA PHE A 76 -2.25 11.16 6.47
C PHE A 76 -3.77 10.93 6.51
N VAL A 77 -4.27 10.07 5.64
CA VAL A 77 -5.71 9.73 5.59
C VAL A 77 -6.04 8.66 6.63
N LEU A 78 -5.10 7.75 6.87
CA LEU A 78 -5.27 6.63 7.79
C LEU A 78 -3.95 6.33 8.50
N THR A 79 -4.00 6.17 9.82
CA THR A 79 -2.94 5.59 10.64
C THR A 79 -3.51 4.37 11.35
N VAL A 80 -2.81 3.24 11.27
CA VAL A 80 -3.20 1.99 11.92
C VAL A 80 -2.03 1.51 12.75
N ASP A 81 -2.28 1.26 14.02
CA ASP A 81 -1.35 0.62 14.93
C ASP A 81 -1.76 -0.84 15.08
N PHE A 82 -1.03 -1.73 14.41
CA PHE A 82 -1.36 -3.15 14.36
C PHE A 82 -1.12 -3.86 15.70
N ASP A 83 -0.31 -3.29 16.60
CA ASP A 83 -0.03 -3.88 17.91
C ASP A 83 -1.30 -3.93 18.79
N LYS A 84 -2.31 -3.10 18.45
CA LYS A 84 -3.64 -3.12 19.09
C LYS A 84 -4.46 -4.38 18.80
N PHE A 85 -4.19 -5.10 17.71
CA PHE A 85 -5.06 -6.17 17.22
C PHE A 85 -4.61 -7.59 17.57
N GLN A 86 -3.52 -7.74 18.34
CA GLN A 86 -2.98 -9.05 18.75
C GLN A 86 -2.82 -10.02 17.57
N LEU A 87 -2.21 -9.54 16.49
CA LEU A 87 -2.04 -10.32 15.26
C LEU A 87 -1.03 -11.46 15.46
N PRO A 88 -1.20 -12.59 14.74
CA PRO A 88 -0.37 -13.78 14.94
C PRO A 88 1.08 -13.62 14.42
N CYS A 89 1.33 -12.64 13.55
CA CYS A 89 2.63 -12.36 12.96
C CYS A 89 2.72 -10.86 12.58
N VAL A 90 3.93 -10.37 12.33
CA VAL A 90 4.17 -9.01 11.81
C VAL A 90 3.49 -8.83 10.46
N VAL A 91 3.00 -7.62 10.20
CA VAL A 91 2.26 -7.29 8.97
C VAL A 91 3.19 -6.55 8.03
N ASN A 92 3.47 -7.15 6.87
CA ASN A 92 4.18 -6.51 5.78
C ASN A 92 3.23 -6.37 4.56
N VAL A 93 2.60 -5.21 4.44
CA VAL A 93 1.62 -4.92 3.39
C VAL A 93 2.30 -5.01 2.03
N ALA A 94 1.82 -5.91 1.19
CA ALA A 94 2.29 -6.09 -0.18
C ALA A 94 1.48 -5.25 -1.17
N SER A 95 0.16 -5.14 -0.97
CA SER A 95 -0.73 -4.32 -1.78
C SER A 95 -1.90 -3.79 -0.96
N PHE A 96 -2.48 -2.65 -1.38
CA PHE A 96 -3.62 -2.07 -0.68
C PHE A 96 -4.53 -1.24 -1.60
N LEU A 97 -5.76 -1.06 -1.16
CA LEU A 97 -6.72 -0.10 -1.70
C LEU A 97 -7.29 0.75 -0.57
N LEU A 98 -7.30 2.06 -0.76
CA LEU A 98 -7.85 3.02 0.21
C LEU A 98 -9.25 3.49 -0.21
N ASP A 99 -10.19 3.43 0.73
CA ASP A 99 -11.46 4.18 0.68
C ASP A 99 -11.29 5.48 1.48
N GLU A 100 -11.07 6.60 0.78
CA GLU A 100 -10.86 7.92 1.38
C GLU A 100 -12.06 8.39 2.23
N GLU A 101 -13.29 8.05 1.82
CA GLU A 101 -14.51 8.53 2.47
C GLU A 101 -14.75 7.80 3.80
N LYS A 102 -14.54 6.49 3.80
CA LYS A 102 -14.71 5.65 4.99
C LYS A 102 -13.47 5.58 5.87
N LYS A 103 -12.33 6.07 5.39
CA LYS A 103 -11.01 5.95 6.02
C LYS A 103 -10.68 4.51 6.40
N VAL A 104 -10.89 3.60 5.45
CA VAL A 104 -10.52 2.19 5.59
C VAL A 104 -9.66 1.77 4.42
N ALA A 105 -8.77 0.82 4.64
CA ALA A 105 -7.98 0.20 3.60
C ALA A 105 -8.26 -1.31 3.55
N VAL A 106 -8.33 -1.85 2.34
CA VAL A 106 -8.23 -3.29 2.09
C VAL A 106 -6.76 -3.55 1.81
N CYS A 107 -6.12 -4.38 2.62
CA CYS A 107 -4.71 -4.69 2.51
C CYS A 107 -4.52 -6.18 2.28
N CYS A 108 -3.41 -6.50 1.63
CA CYS A 108 -2.90 -7.84 1.46
C CYS A 108 -1.48 -7.93 2.01
N ASP A 109 -1.18 -9.01 2.72
CA ASP A 109 0.18 -9.39 3.08
C ASP A 109 0.41 -10.90 2.93
N VAL A 110 1.68 -11.27 3.11
CA VAL A 110 2.10 -12.65 3.34
C VAL A 110 2.50 -12.75 4.82
N CYS A 111 1.79 -13.59 5.57
CA CYS A 111 2.14 -13.90 6.95
C CYS A 111 3.08 -15.10 6.99
N ASP A 112 4.21 -14.92 7.67
CA ASP A 112 5.07 -16.03 8.09
C ASP A 112 4.72 -16.40 9.53
N GLU A 113 3.99 -17.51 9.71
CA GLU A 113 3.85 -18.11 11.04
C GLU A 113 5.09 -18.97 11.32
N GLU A 114 6.11 -18.36 11.93
CA GLU A 114 7.41 -18.97 12.24
C GLU A 114 7.30 -20.37 12.90
N MET A 115 6.22 -20.62 13.66
CA MET A 115 5.98 -21.91 14.32
C MET A 115 5.58 -23.05 13.37
N LYS A 116 5.08 -22.76 12.17
CA LYS A 116 4.59 -23.77 11.21
C LYS A 116 5.41 -23.84 9.93
N GLY A 117 6.23 -22.83 9.63
CA GLY A 117 6.95 -22.75 8.35
C GLY A 117 6.01 -22.68 7.15
N GLU A 118 4.82 -22.09 7.36
CA GLU A 118 3.77 -21.92 6.37
C GLU A 118 3.61 -20.43 6.07
N GLU A 119 3.86 -20.03 4.82
CA GLU A 119 3.50 -18.70 4.32
C GLU A 119 2.03 -18.69 3.92
N LYS A 120 1.26 -17.72 4.42
CA LYS A 120 -0.16 -17.57 4.10
C LYS A 120 -0.49 -16.20 3.57
N ASN A 121 -1.25 -16.17 2.48
CA ASN A 121 -1.81 -14.92 1.95
C ASN A 121 -2.98 -14.49 2.81
N ARG A 122 -2.94 -13.27 3.35
CA ARG A 122 -4.06 -12.67 4.07
C ARG A 122 -4.62 -11.50 3.30
N ILE A 123 -5.94 -11.39 3.29
CA ILE A 123 -6.62 -10.16 2.89
C ILE A 123 -7.46 -9.70 4.08
N TYR A 124 -7.30 -8.44 4.46
CA TYR A 124 -7.96 -7.87 5.61
C TYR A 124 -8.37 -6.42 5.34
N ILE A 125 -9.37 -5.97 6.10
CA ILE A 125 -9.87 -4.61 6.12
C ILE A 125 -9.39 -3.96 7.40
N VAL A 126 -8.79 -2.78 7.29
CA VAL A 126 -8.27 -2.00 8.42
C VAL A 126 -8.77 -0.57 8.42
N GLY A 127 -8.98 -0.05 9.62
CA GLY A 127 -9.27 1.36 9.91
C GLY A 127 -8.58 1.77 11.21
N GLU A 128 -8.80 3.00 11.69
CA GLU A 128 -8.10 3.56 12.87
C GLU A 128 -8.20 2.65 14.11
N ASP A 129 -9.36 2.04 14.34
CA ASP A 129 -9.62 1.11 15.46
C ASP A 129 -10.36 -0.15 14.98
N MET A 130 -10.13 -0.56 13.73
CA MET A 130 -10.78 -1.73 13.15
C MET A 130 -9.76 -2.61 12.43
N TYR A 131 -9.86 -3.91 12.68
CA TYR A 131 -9.20 -4.95 11.90
C TYR A 131 -10.21 -6.07 11.65
N LYS A 132 -10.32 -6.50 10.40
CA LYS A 132 -11.12 -7.67 10.03
C LYS A 132 -10.44 -8.43 8.91
N GLN A 133 -9.93 -9.61 9.21
CA GLN A 133 -9.52 -10.57 8.20
C GLN A 133 -10.74 -11.08 7.43
N VAL A 134 -10.67 -11.03 6.09
CA VAL A 134 -11.77 -11.43 5.20
C VAL A 134 -11.40 -12.61 4.31
N TYR A 135 -10.12 -12.93 4.22
CA TYR A 135 -9.60 -14.08 3.50
C TYR A 135 -8.36 -14.62 4.22
N ASP A 136 -8.27 -15.94 4.25
CA ASP A 136 -7.09 -16.71 4.66
C ASP A 136 -6.95 -17.85 3.67
N ASP A 137 -5.74 -18.07 3.15
CA ASP A 137 -5.45 -19.20 2.28
C ASP A 137 -4.86 -20.35 3.11
N ASP A 138 -5.42 -21.55 2.95
CA ASP A 138 -4.90 -22.77 3.58
C ASP A 138 -3.77 -23.41 2.75
N ILE A 139 -3.40 -22.83 1.59
CA ILE A 139 -2.49 -23.47 0.64
C ILE A 139 -1.03 -23.39 1.09
N VAL A 140 -0.54 -24.56 1.49
CA VAL A 140 0.85 -24.95 1.63
C VAL A 140 1.52 -25.02 0.25
N ASN A 141 2.59 -24.25 0.05
CA ASN A 141 3.52 -24.31 -1.08
C ASN A 141 2.95 -23.97 -2.47
N ALA A 142 3.17 -22.73 -2.89
CA ALA A 142 3.61 -22.44 -4.25
C ALA A 142 4.44 -21.15 -4.23
N TYR A 143 5.76 -21.32 -4.24
CA TYR A 143 6.77 -20.34 -4.67
C TYR A 143 6.37 -18.86 -4.50
N LEU A 144 6.91 -18.23 -3.45
CA LEU A 144 7.34 -16.83 -3.40
C LEU A 144 6.85 -16.02 -4.61
N LEU A 145 5.92 -15.08 -4.41
CA LEU A 145 5.62 -13.89 -5.25
C LEU A 145 4.13 -13.69 -5.65
N ASN A 146 3.21 -14.61 -5.33
CA ASN A 146 1.78 -14.37 -5.63
C ASN A 146 1.09 -13.58 -4.50
N CYS A 147 1.61 -12.41 -4.15
CA CYS A 147 0.86 -11.47 -3.30
C CYS A 147 -0.40 -11.05 -4.08
N PRO A 148 -1.63 -11.26 -3.57
CA PRO A 148 -2.81 -10.77 -4.26
C PRO A 148 -2.70 -9.28 -4.52
N LEU A 149 -2.69 -8.90 -5.80
CA LEU A 149 -2.69 -7.50 -6.20
C LEU A 149 -4.12 -7.00 -6.14
N VAL A 150 -4.41 -6.14 -5.16
CA VAL A 150 -5.73 -5.53 -5.07
C VAL A 150 -5.81 -4.38 -6.07
N LEU A 151 -6.56 -4.58 -7.16
CA LEU A 151 -6.74 -3.58 -8.23
C LEU A 151 -8.16 -3.02 -8.23
N THR A 152 -8.28 -1.70 -8.29
CA THR A 152 -9.55 -1.06 -8.67
C THR A 152 -9.60 -0.94 -10.19
N TYR A 153 -10.36 -1.81 -10.85
CA TYR A 153 -10.72 -1.63 -12.25
C TYR A 153 -12.18 -1.20 -12.34
N VAL A 154 -12.42 0.04 -12.76
CA VAL A 154 -13.73 0.50 -13.19
C VAL A 154 -13.70 0.53 -14.72
N PRO A 155 -14.26 -0.47 -15.41
CA PRO A 155 -14.30 -0.46 -16.87
C PRO A 155 -15.06 0.78 -17.35
N SER A 156 -14.40 1.62 -18.16
CA SER A 156 -15.11 2.56 -19.01
C SER A 156 -15.64 1.79 -20.23
N LEU A 157 -16.91 2.02 -20.58
CA LEU A 157 -17.50 1.52 -21.83
C LEU A 157 -16.91 2.33 -23.00
N VAL A 158 -15.66 2.05 -23.36
CA VAL A 158 -15.07 2.58 -24.58
C VAL A 158 -15.55 1.72 -25.74
N HIS A 159 -16.27 2.30 -26.70
CA HIS A 159 -16.52 1.65 -27.97
C HIS A 159 -15.18 1.52 -28.71
N ILE A 160 -14.70 0.30 -28.85
CA ILE A 160 -13.56 -0.01 -29.71
C ILE A 160 -14.09 0.03 -31.14
N HIS A 161 -13.66 1.03 -31.91
CA HIS A 161 -13.92 1.15 -33.35
C HIS A 161 -12.84 0.44 -34.16
#